data_AF-A0A6V7PWC4-F1
#
_entry.id   AF-A0A6V7PWC4-F1
#
_cell.length_a   1.000
_cell.length_b   1.000
_cell.length_c   1.000
_cell.angle_alpha   90.00
_cell.angle_beta   90.00
_cell.angle_gamma   90.00
#
_symmetry.space_group_name_H-M   'P 1'
#
loop_
_entity.id
_entity.type
_entity.pdbx_description
1 polymer ?
#
loop_
_entity_poly.entity_id
_entity_poly.type
_entity_poly.pdbx_seq_one_letter_code
_entity_poly.pdbx_strand_id
1 'polypeptide(L)'
;MFKRHLGPRAGNWPTEEAKELARLGLSCLELRRKDRPDLGSRILPLLEKLKDTVEKAPVSTQIAPTVPPSYFLCPILNRVMDDPCIASDGYTYDRDAIEKWLSKNGNSPMTNLPLPNKELIPNQSLLSAIKCWKSRSS
;
A
#
# COMPACT_ATOMS: atom_id res chain seq x y z
N MET A 1 14.19 21.41 -3.01
CA MET A 1 14.39 20.96 -1.62
C MET A 1 13.28 20.02 -1.12
N PHE A 2 11.99 20.26 -1.45
CA PHE A 2 10.85 19.45 -1.00
C PHE A 2 10.83 18.00 -1.55
N LYS A 3 11.05 17.83 -2.86
CA LYS A 3 11.03 16.51 -3.54
C LYS A 3 12.06 15.49 -3.01
N ARG A 4 13.15 15.96 -2.37
CA ARG A 4 14.20 15.10 -1.80
C ARG A 4 13.80 14.41 -0.50
N HIS A 5 12.76 14.90 0.19
CA HIS A 5 12.27 14.34 1.46
C HIS A 5 11.02 13.46 1.26
N LEU A 6 10.45 13.47 0.06
CA LEU A 6 9.34 12.61 -0.29
C LEU A 6 9.88 11.21 -0.58
N GLY A 7 9.35 10.21 0.13
CA GLY A 7 9.73 8.82 -0.10
C GLY A 7 9.42 8.38 -1.54
N PRO A 8 10.03 7.28 -2.03
CA PRO A 8 9.83 6.79 -3.40
C PRO A 8 8.36 6.53 -3.78
N ARG A 9 7.48 6.38 -2.78
CA ARG A 9 6.05 6.12 -2.94
C ARG A 9 5.16 7.37 -2.99
N ALA A 10 5.73 8.57 -2.83
CA ALA A 10 4.94 9.81 -2.75
C ALA A 10 4.37 10.29 -4.09
N GLY A 11 4.77 9.67 -5.20
CA GLY A 11 4.28 10.03 -6.54
C GLY A 11 4.63 11.47 -6.95
N ASN A 12 3.82 12.03 -7.86
CA ASN A 12 3.96 13.42 -8.31
C ASN A 12 3.21 14.36 -7.36
N TRP A 13 3.87 14.67 -6.24
CA TRP A 13 3.32 15.59 -5.26
C TRP A 13 3.29 17.05 -5.78
N PRO A 14 2.15 17.78 -5.65
CA PRO A 14 2.00 19.16 -6.10
C PRO A 14 2.83 20.08 -5.19
N THR A 15 4.07 20.31 -5.62
CA THR A 15 5.12 20.84 -4.73
C THR A 15 4.89 22.32 -4.38
N GLU A 16 4.27 23.10 -5.26
CA GLU A 16 4.01 24.51 -4.99
C GLU A 16 2.83 24.68 -4.03
N GLU A 17 1.74 23.95 -4.27
CA GLU A 17 0.56 23.85 -3.43
C GLU A 17 0.93 23.38 -2.01
N ALA A 18 1.82 22.40 -1.92
CA ALA A 18 2.29 21.88 -0.64
C ALA A 18 3.16 22.88 0.14
N LYS A 19 4.00 23.65 -0.56
CA LYS A 19 4.75 24.74 0.09
C LYS A 19 3.80 25.86 0.51
N GLU A 20 2.79 26.16 -0.29
CA GLU A 20 1.77 27.17 0.03
C GLU A 20 1.03 26.76 1.32
N LEU A 21 0.59 25.51 1.40
CA LEU A 21 -0.04 24.94 2.59
C LEU A 21 0.89 24.95 3.81
N ALA A 22 2.15 24.54 3.64
CA ALA A 22 3.12 24.52 4.73
C ALA A 22 3.39 25.93 5.28
N ARG A 23 3.52 26.94 4.39
CA ARG A 23 3.68 28.34 4.80
C ARG A 23 2.44 28.85 5.54
N LEU A 24 1.25 28.54 5.05
CA LEU A 24 0.00 28.89 5.74
C LEU A 24 -0.05 28.27 7.14
N GLY A 25 0.31 26.98 7.25
CA GLY A 25 0.40 26.27 8.53
C GLY A 25 1.38 26.93 9.50
N LEU A 26 2.55 27.35 9.04
CA LEU A 26 3.50 28.12 9.85
C LEU A 26 2.87 29.43 10.35
N SER A 27 2.20 30.19 9.48
CA SER A 27 1.55 31.45 9.88
C SER A 27 0.41 31.23 10.89
N CYS A 28 -0.28 30.09 10.85
CA CYS A 28 -1.30 29.75 11.86
C CYS A 28 -0.70 29.49 13.24
N LEU A 29 0.59 29.14 13.33
CA LEU A 29 1.29 28.84 14.57
C LEU A 29 1.99 30.06 15.20
N GLU A 30 1.81 31.26 14.63
CA GLU A 30 2.41 32.49 15.18
C GLU A 30 2.05 32.69 16.67
N LEU A 31 3.04 33.13 17.46
CA LEU A 31 2.90 33.27 18.90
C LEU A 31 1.86 34.34 19.27
N ARG A 32 1.80 35.42 18.48
CA ARG A 32 0.83 36.51 18.69
C ARG A 32 -0.42 36.22 17.87
N ARG A 33 -1.58 36.17 18.53
CA ARG A 33 -2.88 35.92 17.87
C ARG A 33 -3.16 36.87 16.69
N LYS A 34 -2.72 38.13 16.80
CA LYS A 34 -2.91 39.16 15.77
C LYS A 34 -2.10 38.95 14.49
N ASP A 35 -1.03 38.15 14.54
CA ASP A 35 -0.20 37.85 13.37
C ASP A 35 -0.71 36.62 12.60
N ARG A 36 -1.63 35.87 13.21
CA ARG A 36 -2.22 34.71 12.57
C ARG A 36 -3.15 35.16 11.44
N PRO A 37 -3.18 34.43 10.33
CA PRO A 37 -4.10 34.72 9.25
C PRO A 37 -5.54 34.51 9.69
N ASP A 38 -6.43 35.35 9.17
CA ASP A 38 -7.86 35.21 9.43
C ASP A 38 -8.41 33.93 8.79
N LEU A 39 -9.31 33.26 9.53
CA LEU A 39 -9.86 31.98 9.15
C LEU A 39 -10.74 32.09 7.89
N GLY A 40 -11.65 33.06 7.87
CA GLY A 40 -12.64 33.21 6.79
C GLY A 40 -12.05 33.75 5.50
N SER A 41 -11.16 34.74 5.60
CA SER A 41 -10.66 35.47 4.44
C SER A 41 -9.36 34.92 3.86
N ARG A 42 -8.56 34.17 4.63
CA ARG A 42 -7.27 33.66 4.15
C ARG A 42 -7.12 32.15 4.24
N ILE A 43 -7.51 31.52 5.35
CA ILE A 43 -7.31 30.08 5.53
C ILE A 43 -8.29 29.27 4.69
N LEU A 44 -9.60 29.52 4.84
CA LEU A 44 -10.64 28.74 4.15
C LEU A 44 -10.54 28.82 2.61
N PRO A 45 -10.38 30.00 1.98
CA PRO A 45 -10.30 30.08 0.52
C PRO A 45 -9.09 29.31 -0.05
N LEU A 46 -7.99 29.27 0.70
CA LEU A 46 -6.79 28.54 0.29
C LEU A 46 -7.01 27.03 0.43
N LEU A 47 -7.63 26.57 1.52
CA LEU A 47 -7.97 25.15 1.69
C LEU A 47 -8.97 24.66 0.63
N GLU A 48 -9.96 25.48 0.28
CA GLU A 48 -10.90 25.18 -0.81
C GLU A 48 -10.19 25.11 -2.16
N LYS A 49 -9.33 26.08 -2.48
CA LYS A 49 -8.48 26.04 -3.68
C LYS A 49 -7.63 24.76 -3.72
N LEU A 50 -7.01 24.36 -2.61
CA LEU A 50 -6.20 23.15 -2.54
C LEU A 50 -7.06 21.88 -2.72
N LYS A 51 -8.25 21.84 -2.13
CA LYS A 51 -9.21 20.75 -2.33
C LYS A 51 -9.56 20.61 -3.82
N ASP A 52 -9.88 21.71 -4.48
CA ASP A 52 -10.14 21.77 -5.92
C ASP A 52 -8.96 21.25 -6.76
N THR A 53 -7.71 21.57 -6.37
CA THR A 53 -6.54 21.05 -7.10
C THR A 53 -6.40 19.54 -6.99
N VAL A 54 -6.80 18.95 -5.86
CA VAL A 54 -6.80 17.49 -5.66
C VAL A 54 -7.93 16.83 -6.46
N GLU A 55 -9.09 17.47 -6.54
CA GLU A 55 -10.25 16.96 -7.28
C GLU A 55 -10.11 17.10 -8.80
N LYS A 56 -9.44 18.17 -9.27
CA LYS A 56 -9.20 18.44 -10.70
C LYS A 56 -7.93 17.79 -11.23
N ALA A 57 -6.99 17.42 -10.36
CA ALA A 57 -5.92 16.52 -10.76
C ALA A 57 -6.61 15.25 -11.28
N PRO A 58 -6.19 14.70 -12.43
CA PRO A 58 -6.63 13.37 -12.80
C PRO A 58 -6.30 12.50 -11.59
N VAL A 59 -7.32 11.93 -10.96
CA VAL A 59 -7.12 11.00 -9.86
C VAL A 59 -6.08 10.04 -10.40
N SER A 60 -4.89 10.03 -9.82
CA SER A 60 -3.95 8.95 -10.08
C SER A 60 -4.50 7.73 -9.33
N THR A 61 -5.70 7.30 -9.70
CA THR A 61 -6.19 5.94 -9.53
C THR A 61 -5.40 5.00 -10.43
N GLN A 62 -4.47 5.53 -11.22
CA GLN A 62 -3.39 4.80 -11.84
C GLN A 62 -2.09 4.91 -11.04
N ILE A 63 -2.15 4.64 -9.74
CA ILE A 63 -1.14 3.69 -9.25
C ILE A 63 -1.64 2.34 -9.77
N ALA A 64 -1.33 2.02 -11.04
CA ALA A 64 -1.15 0.61 -11.37
C ALA A 64 -0.27 0.07 -10.24
N PRO A 65 -0.70 -0.95 -9.47
CA PRO A 65 0.09 -1.37 -8.33
C PRO A 65 1.41 -1.89 -8.89
N THR A 66 2.44 -1.05 -8.93
CA THR A 66 3.81 -1.46 -9.23
C THR A 66 4.29 -2.43 -8.15
N VAL A 67 3.65 -2.36 -6.97
CA VAL A 67 3.81 -3.28 -5.87
C VAL A 67 2.61 -4.24 -5.85
N PRO A 68 2.83 -5.56 -5.85
CA PRO A 68 1.77 -6.53 -5.67
C PRO A 68 1.04 -6.31 -4.34
N PRO A 69 -0.30 -6.42 -4.32
CA PRO A 69 -1.03 -6.54 -3.07
C PRO A 69 -0.45 -7.62 -2.15
N SER A 70 -0.37 -7.35 -0.85
CA SER A 70 0.30 -8.23 0.12
C SER A 70 -0.27 -9.64 0.17
N TYR A 71 -1.58 -9.80 -0.06
CA TYR A 71 -2.26 -11.09 -0.13
C TYR A 71 -1.93 -11.92 -1.38
N PHE A 72 -1.16 -11.38 -2.33
CA PHE A 72 -0.55 -12.14 -3.42
C PHE A 72 0.83 -12.71 -3.05
N LEU A 73 1.41 -12.27 -1.93
CA LEU A 73 2.76 -12.67 -1.53
C LEU A 73 2.73 -13.97 -0.71
N CYS A 74 3.63 -14.88 -1.04
CA CYS A 74 3.89 -16.08 -0.26
C CYS A 74 4.53 -15.70 1.08
N PRO A 75 3.99 -16.13 2.24
CA PRO A 75 4.57 -15.81 3.54
C PRO A 75 5.99 -16.36 3.77
N ILE A 76 6.35 -17.47 3.10
CA ILE A 76 7.68 -18.08 3.22
C ILE A 76 8.70 -17.35 2.31
N LEU A 77 8.32 -17.06 1.07
CA LEU A 77 9.24 -16.54 0.05
C LEU A 77 9.24 -15.02 -0.07
N ASN A 78 8.22 -14.35 0.48
CA ASN A 78 7.98 -12.92 0.35
C ASN A 78 7.98 -12.41 -1.11
N ARG A 79 7.44 -13.22 -2.03
CA ARG A 79 7.26 -12.91 -3.46
C ARG A 79 5.86 -13.31 -3.92
N VAL A 80 5.42 -12.79 -5.07
CA VAL A 80 4.13 -13.15 -5.66
C VAL A 80 4.06 -14.66 -5.88
N MET A 81 2.98 -15.29 -5.42
CA MET A 81 2.74 -16.73 -5.61
C MET A 81 2.53 -17.05 -7.09
N ASP A 82 3.20 -18.08 -7.58
CA ASP A 82 2.99 -18.60 -8.93
C ASP A 82 1.96 -19.74 -8.92
N ASP A 83 1.96 -20.55 -7.86
CA ASP A 83 1.00 -21.62 -7.62
C ASP A 83 0.47 -21.58 -6.17
N PRO A 84 -0.56 -20.75 -5.89
CA PRO A 84 -1.09 -20.58 -4.53
C PRO A 84 -1.88 -21.81 -4.08
N CYS A 85 -1.50 -22.37 -2.92
CA CYS A 85 -2.22 -23.46 -2.26
C CYS A 85 -2.43 -23.18 -0.76
N ILE A 86 -3.59 -23.60 -0.25
CA ILE A 86 -4.01 -23.46 1.15
C ILE A 86 -3.55 -24.70 1.92
N ALA A 87 -2.88 -24.47 3.05
CA ALA A 87 -2.56 -25.53 4.01
C ALA A 87 -3.68 -25.67 5.06
N SER A 88 -3.61 -26.73 5.88
CA SER A 88 -4.61 -27.02 6.92
C SER A 88 -4.72 -25.98 8.05
N ASP A 89 -3.79 -25.03 8.12
CA ASP A 89 -3.86 -23.85 9.00
C ASP A 89 -4.72 -22.70 8.41
N GLY A 90 -5.20 -22.82 7.18
CA GLY A 90 -5.99 -21.81 6.48
C GLY A 90 -5.17 -20.73 5.78
N TYR A 91 -3.84 -20.75 5.87
CA TYR A 91 -2.98 -19.81 5.16
C TYR A 91 -2.66 -20.30 3.74
N THR A 92 -2.43 -19.36 2.83
CA THR A 92 -2.04 -19.66 1.44
C THR A 92 -0.55 -19.41 1.25
N TYR A 93 0.11 -20.35 0.58
CA TYR A 93 1.54 -20.33 0.28
C TYR A 93 1.77 -20.65 -1.19
N ASP A 94 2.97 -20.36 -1.68
CA ASP A 94 3.45 -20.91 -2.95
C ASP A 94 3.74 -22.41 -2.79
N ARG A 95 3.25 -23.25 -3.71
CA ARG A 95 3.30 -24.72 -3.60
C ARG A 95 4.70 -25.26 -3.33
N ASP A 96 5.67 -24.86 -4.15
CA ASP A 96 7.05 -25.32 -4.01
C ASP A 96 7.64 -24.96 -2.64
N ALA A 97 7.29 -23.78 -2.11
CA ALA A 97 7.77 -23.30 -0.83
C ALA A 97 7.21 -24.11 0.34
N ILE A 98 5.90 -24.35 0.35
CA ILE A 98 5.25 -25.07 1.45
C ILE A 98 5.57 -26.56 1.40
N GLU A 99 5.66 -27.18 0.22
CA GLU A 99 6.09 -28.58 0.09
C GLU A 99 7.50 -28.79 0.63
N LYS A 100 8.43 -27.88 0.27
CA LYS A 100 9.80 -27.91 0.80
C LYS A 100 9.83 -27.73 2.32
N TRP A 101 8.99 -26.87 2.88
CA TRP A 101 8.86 -26.70 4.33
C TRP A 101 8.32 -27.98 5.00
N LEU A 102 7.23 -28.54 4.48
CA LEU A 102 6.57 -29.72 5.05
C LEU A 102 7.40 -31.00 4.93
N SER A 103 8.40 -31.04 4.03
CA SER A 103 9.38 -32.13 3.96
C SER A 103 10.26 -32.22 5.21
N LYS A 104 10.49 -31.09 5.90
CA LYS A 104 11.38 -30.99 7.07
C LYS A 104 10.63 -30.71 8.38
N ASN A 105 9.46 -30.09 8.29
CA ASN A 105 8.71 -29.58 9.43
C ASN A 105 7.26 -30.09 9.41
N GLY A 106 6.67 -30.26 10.59
CA GLY A 106 5.24 -30.63 10.76
C GLY A 106 4.35 -29.45 11.17
N ASN A 107 4.92 -28.25 11.28
CA ASN A 107 4.25 -27.08 11.85
C ASN A 107 3.92 -26.05 10.77
N SER A 108 2.95 -25.19 11.05
CA SER A 108 2.62 -24.02 10.25
C SER A 108 3.82 -23.06 10.17
N PRO A 109 4.21 -22.61 8.97
CA PRO A 109 5.19 -21.53 8.83
C PRO A 109 4.77 -20.21 9.49
N MET A 110 3.45 -19.96 9.63
CA MET A 110 2.90 -18.71 10.14
C MET A 110 2.74 -18.70 11.66
N THR A 111 2.22 -19.79 12.22
CA THR A 111 1.88 -19.84 13.66
C THR A 111 2.85 -20.69 14.46
N ASN A 112 3.72 -21.46 13.80
CA ASN A 112 4.60 -22.46 14.40
C ASN A 112 3.85 -23.55 15.20
N LEU A 113 2.54 -23.70 15.00
CA LEU A 113 1.74 -24.76 15.60
C LEU A 113 1.73 -26.01 14.70
N PRO A 114 1.59 -27.23 15.26
CA PRO A 114 1.45 -28.44 14.47
C PRO A 114 0.27 -28.36 13.49
N LEU A 115 0.51 -28.75 12.24
CA LEU A 115 -0.55 -28.81 11.24
C LEU A 115 -1.38 -30.09 11.43
N PRO A 116 -2.73 -30.02 11.35
CA PRO A 116 -3.58 -31.21 11.41
C PRO A 116 -3.24 -32.26 10.35
N ASN A 117 -2.87 -31.80 9.15
CA ASN A 117 -2.40 -32.65 8.06
C ASN A 117 -1.49 -31.86 7.10
N LYS A 118 -0.85 -32.58 6.18
CA LYS A 118 0.02 -32.01 5.14
C LYS A 118 -0.68 -31.87 3.77
N GLU A 119 -2.00 -31.93 3.75
CA GLU A 119 -2.76 -31.77 2.51
C GLU A 119 -2.75 -30.31 2.07
N LEU A 120 -2.57 -30.09 0.77
CA LEU A 120 -2.53 -28.77 0.17
C LEU A 120 -3.68 -28.65 -0.83
N ILE A 121 -4.54 -27.65 -0.62
CA ILE A 121 -5.70 -27.41 -1.46
C ILE A 121 -5.37 -26.27 -2.43
N PRO A 122 -5.44 -26.46 -3.76
CA PRO A 122 -5.20 -25.38 -4.72
C PRO A 122 -6.15 -24.19 -4.52
N ASN A 123 -5.62 -22.97 -4.52
CA ASN A 123 -6.42 -21.73 -4.42
C ASN A 123 -6.62 -21.11 -5.81
N GLN A 124 -7.55 -21.69 -6.57
CA GLN A 124 -7.78 -21.30 -7.96
C GLN A 124 -8.30 -19.86 -8.11
N SER A 125 -9.05 -19.37 -7.12
CA SER A 125 -9.55 -18.00 -7.06
C SER A 125 -8.39 -17.01 -6.94
N LEU A 126 -7.45 -17.25 -6.03
CA LEU A 126 -6.28 -16.40 -5.86
C LEU A 126 -5.35 -16.45 -7.07
N LEU A 127 -5.14 -17.65 -7.65
CA LEU A 127 -4.36 -17.81 -8.87
C LEU A 127 -4.93 -16.96 -10.02
N SER A 128 -6.25 -16.97 -10.20
CA SER A 128 -6.93 -16.19 -11.22
C SER A 128 -6.78 -14.68 -10.97
N ALA A 129 -6.90 -14.23 -9.72
CA ALA A 129 -6.69 -12.84 -9.33
C ALA A 129 -5.25 -12.37 -9.59
N ILE A 130 -4.25 -13.18 -9.23
CA ILE A 130 -2.83 -12.89 -9.48
C ILE A 130 -2.55 -12.77 -10.98
N LYS A 131 -3.08 -13.70 -11.79
CA LYS A 131 -2.93 -13.66 -13.26
C LYS A 131 -3.55 -12.40 -13.86
N CYS A 132 -4.77 -12.06 -13.43
CA CYS A 132 -5.44 -10.84 -13.87
C CYS A 132 -4.62 -9.59 -13.49
N TRP A 133 -4.08 -9.56 -12.26
CA TRP A 133 -3.21 -8.46 -11.82
C TRP A 133 -1.92 -8.36 -12.64
N LYS A 134 -1.20 -9.47 -12.86
CA LYS A 134 0.03 -9.51 -13.68
C LYS A 134 -0.22 -8.96 -15.09
N SER A 135 -1.37 -9.26 -15.71
CA SER A 135 -1.74 -8.76 -17.04
C SER A 135 -2.05 -7.26 -17.11
N ARG A 136 -2.43 -6.64 -15.99
CA ARG A 136 -2.71 -5.19 -15.89
C ARG A 136 -1.46 -4.37 -15.54
N SER A 137 -0.44 -5.03 -15.02
CA SER A 137 0.83 -4.42 -14.60
C SER A 137 1.97 -4.66 -15.59
N SER A 138 1.73 -5.36 -16.71
CA SER A 138 2.70 -5.63 -17.78
C SER A 138 2.52 -4.68 -18.94
#